data_AF-A0A5N7Y586-F1
#
_entry.id   AF-A0A5N7Y586-F1
#
_cell.length_a   1.000
_cell.length_b   1.000
_cell.length_c   1.000
_cell.angle_alpha   90.00
_cell.angle_beta   90.00
_cell.angle_gamma   90.00
#
_symmetry.space_group_name_H-M   'P 1'
#
loop_
_entity.id
_entity.type
_entity.pdbx_description
1 polymer ?
#
loop_
_entity_poly.entity_id
_entity_poly.type
_entity_poly.pdbx_seq_one_letter_code
_entity_poly.pdbx_strand_id
1 'polypeptide(L)'
;MAQPKIFALHKLTFNDSYPGLDATIIESMLPSKFKGREHFINFYSRYNGGYFDGGAFIYRDLFYKITTRDPNLFEIESFHYIETPGILQHPRHLSITEVINNKKISYPRNPELFQNNIPFAGNCGDNDFWLDTVTGSVKYTAMEDDIGPNNAILVAPSFLDFYTQIQGSRRN
;
A
#
# COMPACT_ATOMS: atom_id res chain seq x y z
N MET A 1 -8.97 -4.56 17.11
CA MET A 1 -10.23 -4.13 16.45
C MET A 1 -10.69 -5.24 15.51
N ALA A 2 -11.93 -5.21 15.01
CA ALA A 2 -12.40 -6.24 14.06
C ALA A 2 -11.92 -5.93 12.65
N GLN A 3 -11.15 -6.86 12.04
CA GLN A 3 -10.58 -6.70 10.71
C GLN A 3 -11.62 -6.43 9.61
N PRO A 4 -11.23 -5.88 8.44
CA PRO A 4 -12.15 -5.66 7.33
C PRO A 4 -12.85 -6.94 6.89
N LYS A 5 -14.18 -6.87 6.65
CA LYS A 5 -14.99 -8.06 6.31
C LYS A 5 -14.49 -8.80 5.06
N ILE A 6 -13.98 -8.09 4.06
CA ILE A 6 -13.47 -8.72 2.83
C ILE A 6 -12.19 -9.51 3.06
N PHE A 7 -11.36 -9.10 4.03
CA PHE A 7 -10.18 -9.87 4.42
C PHE A 7 -10.59 -11.20 5.06
N ALA A 8 -11.60 -11.20 5.92
CA ALA A 8 -12.16 -12.45 6.45
C ALA A 8 -12.71 -13.38 5.35
N LEU A 9 -13.41 -12.83 4.35
CA LEU A 9 -13.90 -13.60 3.19
C LEU A 9 -12.76 -14.22 2.37
N HIS A 10 -11.63 -13.51 2.26
CA HIS A 10 -10.45 -13.94 1.50
C HIS A 10 -9.44 -14.74 2.34
N LYS A 11 -9.84 -15.18 3.54
CA LYS A 11 -9.03 -15.95 4.51
C LYS A 11 -7.73 -15.23 4.94
N LEU A 12 -7.73 -13.90 4.88
CA LEU A 12 -6.65 -13.06 5.39
C LEU A 12 -6.81 -12.86 6.90
N THR A 13 -5.70 -12.91 7.61
CA THR A 13 -5.60 -12.53 9.03
C THR A 13 -4.92 -11.17 9.10
N PHE A 14 -5.67 -10.11 9.41
CA PHE A 14 -5.19 -8.74 9.40
C PHE A 14 -5.29 -8.13 10.81
N ASN A 15 -4.14 -7.99 11.45
CA ASN A 15 -3.98 -7.58 12.84
C ASN A 15 -3.20 -6.25 12.95
N ASP A 16 -2.92 -5.83 14.18
CA ASP A 16 -1.98 -4.74 14.50
C ASP A 16 -2.28 -3.37 13.86
N SER A 17 -3.51 -3.18 13.38
CA SER A 17 -4.03 -1.90 12.90
C SER A 17 -4.23 -0.93 14.07
N TYR A 18 -3.81 0.32 13.91
CA TYR A 18 -4.17 1.39 14.84
C TYR A 18 -5.63 1.85 14.64
N PRO A 19 -6.24 2.51 15.65
CA PRO A 19 -7.56 3.12 15.49
C PRO A 19 -7.61 4.02 14.25
N GLY A 20 -8.72 3.95 13.53
CA GLY A 20 -8.95 4.76 12.35
C GLY A 20 -8.87 6.26 12.64
N LEU A 21 -8.41 7.03 11.65
CA LEU A 21 -8.18 8.47 11.77
C LEU A 21 -9.40 9.31 11.33
N ASP A 22 -9.43 10.57 11.77
CA ASP A 22 -10.36 11.54 11.20
C ASP A 22 -10.12 11.66 9.67
N ALA A 23 -11.20 11.68 8.90
CA ALA A 23 -11.14 11.75 7.44
C ALA A 23 -10.33 12.97 6.97
N THR A 24 -10.46 14.11 7.64
CA THR A 24 -9.76 15.36 7.28
C THR A 24 -8.24 15.25 7.32
N ILE A 25 -7.69 14.43 8.22
CA ILE A 25 -6.25 14.13 8.29
C ILE A 25 -5.82 13.41 7.00
N ILE A 26 -6.56 12.37 6.60
CA ILE A 26 -6.26 11.57 5.42
C ILE A 26 -6.48 12.39 4.14
N GLU A 27 -7.52 13.22 4.10
CA GLU A 27 -7.79 14.13 2.98
C GLU A 27 -6.67 15.14 2.75
N SER A 28 -6.02 15.63 3.82
CA SER A 28 -4.89 16.57 3.71
C SER A 28 -3.68 15.98 2.95
N MET A 29 -3.55 14.65 2.93
CA MET A 29 -2.50 13.93 2.19
C MET A 29 -2.87 13.68 0.71
N LEU A 30 -4.11 13.95 0.30
CA LEU A 30 -4.67 13.55 -1.00
C LEU A 30 -5.09 14.80 -1.80
N PRO A 31 -4.12 15.50 -2.45
CA PRO A 31 -4.33 16.83 -3.02
C PRO A 31 -5.25 16.85 -4.25
N SER A 32 -5.50 15.70 -4.89
CA SER A 32 -6.32 15.58 -6.11
C SER A 32 -7.48 14.62 -5.92
N LYS A 33 -8.50 14.75 -6.78
CA LYS A 33 -9.60 13.78 -6.89
C LYS A 33 -9.21 12.70 -7.91
N PHE A 34 -9.20 11.45 -7.48
CA PHE A 34 -8.79 10.30 -8.30
C PHE A 34 -9.68 9.06 -8.06
N LYS A 35 -9.62 8.08 -8.96
CA LYS A 35 -10.39 6.83 -8.83
C LYS A 35 -9.95 6.09 -7.56
N GLY A 36 -10.88 5.87 -6.64
CA GLY A 36 -10.62 5.12 -5.41
C GLY A 36 -10.22 5.96 -4.19
N ARG A 37 -10.09 7.29 -4.31
CA ARG A 37 -9.77 8.22 -3.19
C ARG A 37 -10.61 7.96 -1.94
N GLU A 38 -11.94 7.93 -2.10
CA GLU A 38 -12.88 7.73 -1.00
C GLU A 38 -12.75 6.35 -0.33
N HIS A 39 -12.23 5.34 -1.03
CA HIS A 39 -11.98 4.02 -0.47
C HIS A 39 -10.70 3.98 0.36
N PHE A 40 -9.68 4.75 -0.01
CA PHE A 40 -8.48 4.95 0.80
C PHE A 40 -8.82 5.69 2.11
N ILE A 41 -9.58 6.79 2.02
CA ILE A 41 -10.07 7.55 3.19
C ILE A 41 -10.92 6.65 4.09
N ASN A 42 -11.94 5.98 3.54
CA ASN A 42 -12.82 5.11 4.32
C ASN A 42 -12.10 3.88 4.92
N PHE A 43 -10.99 3.43 4.34
CA PHE A 43 -10.12 2.42 4.95
C PHE A 43 -9.36 3.01 6.14
N TYR A 44 -8.57 4.07 5.93
CA TYR A 44 -7.74 4.66 6.99
C TYR A 44 -8.56 5.32 8.11
N SER A 45 -9.81 5.73 7.86
CA SER A 45 -10.76 6.16 8.90
C SER A 45 -11.35 5.04 9.74
N ARG A 46 -11.01 3.78 9.45
CA ARG A 46 -11.40 2.60 10.25
C ARG A 46 -10.20 1.80 10.75
N TYR A 47 -9.14 1.78 9.95
CA TYR A 47 -7.97 0.92 10.08
C TYR A 47 -6.72 1.70 9.70
N ASN A 48 -6.00 2.24 10.68
CA ASN A 48 -4.78 2.99 10.40
C ASN A 48 -3.58 2.03 10.31
N GLY A 49 -3.24 1.61 9.08
CA GLY A 49 -2.25 0.57 8.81
C GLY A 49 -2.67 -0.82 9.32
N GLY A 50 -1.73 -1.76 9.38
CA GLY A 50 -1.89 -3.10 9.95
C GLY A 50 -1.03 -4.16 9.27
N TYR A 51 -1.05 -5.39 9.77
CA TYR A 51 -0.16 -6.48 9.36
C TYR A 51 -0.94 -7.73 8.92
N PHE A 52 -0.47 -8.41 7.88
CA PHE A 52 -1.05 -9.66 7.36
C PHE A 52 -0.31 -10.88 7.92
N ASP A 53 -0.87 -11.48 8.98
CA ASP A 53 -0.30 -12.69 9.58
C ASP A 53 -0.48 -13.90 8.64
N GLY A 54 0.64 -14.51 8.25
CA GLY A 54 0.71 -15.55 7.22
C GLY A 54 0.94 -15.02 5.80
N GLY A 55 1.09 -13.70 5.63
CA GLY A 55 1.29 -13.05 4.34
C GLY A 55 0.00 -12.88 3.53
N ALA A 56 0.06 -12.03 2.52
CA ALA A 56 -1.05 -11.71 1.65
C ALA A 56 -0.59 -11.54 0.20
N PHE A 57 -1.45 -11.85 -0.77
CA PHE A 57 -1.05 -11.95 -2.18
C PHE A 57 -1.97 -11.14 -3.09
N ILE A 58 -1.40 -10.48 -4.10
CA ILE A 58 -2.16 -9.86 -5.19
C ILE A 58 -1.61 -10.29 -6.55
N TYR A 59 -2.51 -10.37 -7.53
CA TYR A 59 -2.23 -10.77 -8.90
C TYR A 59 -2.68 -9.68 -9.88
N ARG A 60 -1.78 -9.30 -10.79
CA ARG A 60 -2.01 -8.23 -11.79
C ARG A 60 -2.92 -8.66 -12.94
N ASP A 61 -2.96 -9.95 -13.23
CA ASP A 61 -3.82 -10.55 -14.27
C ASP A 61 -5.33 -10.32 -14.06
N LEU A 62 -5.75 -9.90 -12.87
CA LEU A 62 -7.11 -9.46 -12.55
C LEU A 62 -7.50 -8.13 -13.22
N PHE A 63 -6.52 -7.30 -13.57
CA PHE A 63 -6.73 -5.95 -14.07
C PHE A 63 -6.08 -5.70 -15.43
N TYR A 64 -4.99 -6.42 -15.73
CA TYR A 64 -4.15 -6.19 -16.90
C TYR A 64 -3.90 -7.49 -17.67
N LYS A 65 -3.67 -7.38 -18.98
CA LYS A 65 -3.15 -8.52 -19.75
C LYS A 65 -1.66 -8.67 -19.45
N ILE A 66 -1.29 -9.77 -18.82
CA ILE A 66 0.08 -10.08 -18.38
C ILE A 66 0.72 -11.07 -19.35
N THR A 67 1.97 -10.81 -19.76
CA THR A 67 2.77 -11.76 -20.53
C THR A 67 3.58 -12.67 -19.60
N THR A 68 4.15 -13.76 -20.13
CA THR A 68 4.99 -14.69 -19.35
C THR A 68 6.30 -14.09 -18.83
N ARG A 69 6.62 -12.84 -19.20
CA ARG A 69 7.82 -12.13 -18.74
C ARG A 69 7.52 -11.05 -17.69
N ASP A 70 6.27 -10.64 -17.51
CA ASP A 70 5.94 -9.61 -16.52
C ASP A 70 5.68 -10.26 -15.15
N PRO A 71 6.18 -9.67 -14.05
CA PRO A 71 5.83 -10.14 -12.71
C PRO A 71 4.32 -9.98 -12.49
N ASN A 72 3.64 -11.07 -12.11
CA ASN A 72 2.19 -11.12 -11.92
C ASN A 72 1.80 -11.13 -10.43
N LEU A 73 2.48 -11.95 -9.63
CA LEU A 73 2.25 -12.17 -8.21
C LEU A 73 3.11 -11.23 -7.37
N PHE A 74 2.51 -10.54 -6.41
CA PHE A 74 3.18 -9.73 -5.40
C PHE A 74 2.71 -10.14 -4.01
N GLU A 75 3.67 -10.26 -3.10
CA GLU A 75 3.41 -10.47 -1.68
C GLU A 75 3.27 -9.12 -0.96
N ILE A 76 2.38 -9.06 0.02
CA ILE A 76 2.07 -7.91 0.86
C ILE A 76 2.20 -8.40 2.30
N GLU A 77 3.01 -7.72 3.11
CA GLU A 77 3.22 -8.03 4.52
C GLU A 77 2.41 -7.10 5.42
N SER A 78 2.41 -5.81 5.11
CA SER A 78 1.75 -4.79 5.93
C SER A 78 1.22 -3.62 5.13
N PHE A 79 0.26 -2.92 5.72
CA PHE A 79 -0.14 -1.57 5.34
C PHE A 79 0.50 -0.59 6.33
N HIS A 80 1.24 0.38 5.82
CA HIS A 80 1.89 1.42 6.61
C HIS A 80 0.85 2.33 7.26
N TYR A 81 1.09 2.72 8.50
CA TYR A 81 0.19 3.62 9.23
C TYR A 81 0.51 5.09 8.95
N ILE A 82 -0.53 5.91 8.92
CA ILE A 82 -0.42 7.37 8.90
C ILE A 82 -0.04 7.80 10.33
N GLU A 83 1.06 8.51 10.45
CA GLU A 83 1.58 9.00 11.73
C GLU A 83 0.77 10.20 12.22
N THR A 84 0.34 10.17 13.48
CA THR A 84 -0.35 11.30 14.15
C THR A 84 0.14 11.43 15.60
N PRO A 85 0.03 12.62 16.21
CA PRO A 85 0.44 12.83 17.59
C PRO A 85 -0.22 11.82 18.55
N GLY A 86 0.60 11.10 19.32
CA GLY A 86 0.14 10.08 20.27
C GLY A 86 0.15 8.65 19.75
N ILE A 87 0.38 8.41 18.44
CA ILE A 87 0.70 7.08 17.93
C ILE A 87 2.19 6.79 18.20
N LEU A 88 2.47 5.67 18.86
CA LEU A 88 3.83 5.16 19.08
C LEU A 88 4.28 4.34 17.86
N GLN A 89 5.60 4.15 17.69
CA GLN A 89 6.13 3.29 16.63
C GLN A 89 5.67 1.83 16.83
N HIS A 90 5.32 1.16 15.74
CA HIS A 90 4.87 -0.23 15.77
C HIS A 90 6.04 -1.21 15.53
N PRO A 91 6.20 -2.29 16.32
CA PRO A 91 7.32 -3.23 16.15
C PRO A 91 7.24 -4.11 14.90
N ARG A 92 6.09 -4.14 14.20
CA ARG A 92 5.85 -5.01 13.02
C ARG A 92 5.58 -4.29 11.70
N HIS A 93 5.39 -2.97 11.69
CA HIS A 93 5.14 -2.21 10.45
C HIS A 93 5.50 -0.73 10.63
N LEU A 94 5.91 -0.08 9.54
CA LEU A 94 6.46 1.28 9.56
C LEU A 94 5.39 2.35 9.33
N SER A 95 5.69 3.59 9.76
CA SER A 95 4.89 4.75 9.38
C SER A 95 5.16 5.14 7.92
N ILE A 96 4.16 5.72 7.25
CA ILE A 96 4.32 6.26 5.89
C ILE A 96 5.47 7.31 5.85
N THR A 97 5.60 8.13 6.90
CA THR A 97 6.67 9.12 7.05
C THR A 97 8.04 8.45 7.15
N GLU A 98 8.15 7.38 7.94
CA GLU A 98 9.38 6.62 8.13
C GLU A 98 9.85 5.98 6.81
N VAL A 99 8.94 5.33 6.07
CA VAL A 99 9.25 4.79 4.74
C VAL A 99 9.71 5.90 3.79
N ILE A 100 8.97 7.01 3.67
CA ILE A 100 9.38 8.13 2.80
C ILE A 100 10.77 8.67 3.16
N ASN A 101 11.09 8.80 4.46
CA ASN A 101 12.39 9.32 4.89
C ASN A 101 13.52 8.34 4.58
N ASN A 102 13.33 7.04 4.85
CA ASN A 102 14.31 6.01 4.53
C ASN A 102 14.58 5.96 3.01
N LYS A 103 13.52 6.00 2.18
CA LYS A 103 13.65 5.98 0.73
C LYS A 103 14.30 7.25 0.16
N LYS A 104 14.08 8.43 0.76
CA LYS A 104 14.79 9.66 0.38
C LYS A 104 16.29 9.60 0.66
N ILE A 105 16.71 8.90 1.71
CA ILE A 105 18.12 8.69 2.05
C ILE A 105 18.77 7.70 1.05
N SER A 106 18.09 6.59 0.76
CA SER A 106 18.60 5.55 -0.15
C SER A 106 18.55 5.95 -1.63
N TYR A 107 17.53 6.70 -2.06
CA TYR A 107 17.26 7.06 -3.46
C TYR A 107 17.09 8.59 -3.65
N PRO A 108 18.10 9.42 -3.31
CA PRO A 108 17.98 10.88 -3.32
C PRO A 108 17.83 11.51 -4.71
N ARG A 109 17.95 10.71 -5.79
CA ARG A 109 17.89 11.17 -7.19
C ARG A 109 16.48 11.13 -7.81
N ASN A 110 15.49 10.54 -7.14
CA ASN A 110 14.14 10.33 -7.69
C ASN A 110 13.07 11.11 -6.89
N PRO A 111 13.21 12.45 -6.71
CA PRO A 111 12.35 13.24 -5.82
C PRO A 111 10.88 13.26 -6.24
N GLU A 112 10.57 13.12 -7.54
CA GLU A 112 9.21 13.13 -8.07
C GLU A 112 8.35 11.96 -7.58
N LEU A 113 8.97 10.83 -7.20
CA LEU A 113 8.28 9.70 -6.59
C LEU A 113 7.55 10.13 -5.31
N PHE A 114 8.24 10.88 -4.45
CA PHE A 114 7.73 11.31 -3.15
C PHE A 114 6.77 12.51 -3.20
N GLN A 115 6.61 13.14 -4.38
CA GLN A 115 5.70 14.28 -4.56
C GLN A 115 4.26 13.82 -4.79
N ASN A 116 4.08 12.80 -5.65
CA ASN A 116 2.78 12.37 -6.15
C ASN A 116 2.43 10.93 -5.77
N ASN A 117 3.19 10.29 -4.86
CA ASN A 117 2.92 8.92 -4.46
C ASN A 117 3.08 8.71 -2.94
N ILE A 118 2.21 7.88 -2.37
CA ILE A 118 2.19 7.50 -0.95
C ILE A 118 2.55 6.01 -0.83
N PRO A 119 3.64 5.63 -0.14
CA PRO A 119 3.94 4.22 0.14
C PRO A 119 2.99 3.75 1.26
N PHE A 120 1.89 3.09 0.89
CA PHE A 120 0.83 2.73 1.83
C PHE A 120 0.89 1.26 2.27
N ALA A 121 1.68 0.43 1.58
CA ALA A 121 1.89 -0.96 1.92
C ALA A 121 3.28 -1.41 1.48
N GLY A 122 3.78 -2.49 2.07
CA GLY A 122 5.10 -3.04 1.75
C GLY A 122 5.17 -4.54 1.99
N ASN A 123 6.34 -5.13 1.70
CA ASN A 123 6.63 -6.53 2.00
C ASN A 123 8.01 -6.74 2.64
N CYS A 124 8.25 -7.97 3.10
CA CYS A 124 9.55 -8.39 3.60
C CYS A 124 10.57 -8.33 2.45
N GLY A 125 11.55 -7.42 2.57
CA GLY A 125 12.51 -7.10 1.51
C GLY A 125 12.57 -5.63 1.11
N ASP A 126 11.92 -4.72 1.85
CA ASP A 126 11.96 -3.27 1.60
C ASP A 126 11.40 -2.89 0.20
N ASN A 127 10.40 -3.64 -0.28
CA ASN A 127 9.68 -3.31 -1.50
C ASN A 127 8.32 -2.68 -1.16
N ASP A 128 7.94 -1.63 -1.89
CA ASP A 128 6.84 -0.74 -1.53
C ASP A 128 5.73 -0.75 -2.59
N PHE A 129 4.48 -0.67 -2.11
CA PHE A 129 3.30 -0.36 -2.91
C PHE A 129 2.93 1.12 -2.73
N TRP A 130 2.89 1.83 -3.84
CA TRP A 130 2.68 3.26 -3.90
C TRP A 130 1.29 3.58 -4.46
N LEU A 131 0.51 4.38 -3.74
CA LEU A 131 -0.69 5.02 -4.28
C LEU A 131 -0.29 6.31 -4.98
N ASP A 132 -0.45 6.36 -6.29
CA ASP A 132 -0.32 7.59 -7.07
C ASP A 132 -1.50 8.53 -6.78
N THR A 133 -1.24 9.68 -6.18
CA THR A 133 -2.27 10.62 -5.68
C THR A 133 -2.88 11.50 -6.77
N VAL A 134 -2.43 11.38 -8.02
CA VAL A 134 -2.96 12.11 -9.18
C VAL A 134 -3.93 11.22 -9.98
N THR A 135 -3.57 9.96 -10.19
CA THR A 135 -4.31 8.98 -11.00
C THR A 135 -5.14 8.01 -10.16
N GLY A 136 -4.73 7.76 -8.91
CA GLY A 136 -5.28 6.74 -8.03
C GLY A 136 -4.70 5.34 -8.25
N SER A 137 -3.81 5.15 -9.22
CA SER A 137 -3.22 3.84 -9.52
C SER A 137 -2.31 3.35 -8.39
N VAL A 138 -2.27 2.03 -8.17
CA VAL A 138 -1.31 1.39 -7.28
C VAL A 138 -0.14 0.86 -8.10
N LYS A 139 1.06 1.28 -7.73
CA LYS A 139 2.34 0.88 -8.31
C LYS A 139 3.14 0.07 -7.30
N TYR A 140 4.16 -0.66 -7.75
CA TYR A 140 5.13 -1.37 -6.92
C TYR A 140 6.56 -1.05 -7.39
N THR A 141 7.48 -0.94 -6.46
CA THR A 141 8.92 -0.80 -6.74
C THR A 141 9.71 -1.81 -5.93
N ALA A 142 10.61 -2.54 -6.58
CA ALA A 142 11.53 -3.43 -5.90
C ALA A 142 12.74 -2.64 -5.33
N MET A 143 13.27 -3.09 -4.19
CA MET A 143 14.50 -2.54 -3.58
C MET A 143 15.72 -2.73 -4.50
N GLU A 144 15.78 -3.85 -5.21
CA GLU A 144 16.89 -4.26 -6.07
C GLU A 144 17.02 -3.40 -7.35
N ASP A 145 15.98 -2.65 -7.70
CA ASP A 145 15.94 -1.72 -8.84
C ASP A 145 16.21 -0.27 -8.40
N ASP A 146 16.63 0.61 -9.33
CA ASP A 146 16.65 2.07 -9.06
C ASP A 146 15.20 2.55 -8.92
N ILE A 147 14.76 2.82 -7.68
CA ILE A 147 13.36 3.17 -7.37
C ILE A 147 13.00 4.52 -8.00
N GLY A 148 12.37 4.48 -9.17
CA GLY A 148 11.93 5.67 -9.91
C GLY A 148 10.69 5.39 -10.78
N PRO A 149 10.06 6.44 -11.33
CA PRO A 149 8.77 6.33 -12.04
C PRO A 149 8.80 5.41 -13.27
N ASN A 150 9.97 5.24 -13.90
CA ASN A 150 10.14 4.35 -15.06
C ASN A 150 10.26 2.87 -14.70
N ASN A 151 10.62 2.55 -13.46
CA ASN A 151 10.82 1.19 -12.95
C ASN A 151 9.64 0.71 -12.08
N ALA A 152 8.63 1.57 -11.90
CA ALA A 152 7.45 1.27 -11.09
C ALA A 152 6.43 0.41 -11.86
N ILE A 153 6.12 -0.77 -11.34
CA ILE A 153 5.20 -1.73 -11.95
C ILE A 153 3.76 -1.38 -11.55
N LEU A 154 2.86 -1.16 -12.52
CA LEU A 154 1.42 -0.96 -12.25
C LEU A 154 0.77 -2.24 -11.71
N VAL A 155 0.36 -2.23 -10.43
CA VAL A 155 -0.24 -3.39 -9.74
C VAL A 155 -1.75 -3.40 -9.85
N ALA A 156 -2.42 -2.26 -9.63
CA ALA A 156 -3.88 -2.18 -9.68
C ALA A 156 -4.38 -0.79 -10.12
N PRO A 157 -5.56 -0.69 -10.78
CA PRO A 157 -6.06 0.57 -11.32
C PRO A 157 -6.70 1.51 -10.29
N SER A 158 -6.92 1.06 -9.05
CA SER A 158 -7.19 1.94 -7.89
C SER A 158 -6.90 1.24 -6.57
N PHE A 159 -6.85 2.00 -5.47
CA PHE A 159 -6.81 1.42 -4.12
C PHE A 159 -7.98 0.45 -3.84
N LEU A 160 -9.20 0.72 -4.34
CA LEU A 160 -10.32 -0.21 -4.18
C LEU A 160 -10.05 -1.53 -4.91
N ASP A 161 -9.58 -1.44 -6.16
CA ASP A 161 -9.28 -2.62 -6.98
C ASP A 161 -8.17 -3.45 -6.31
N PHE A 162 -7.13 -2.79 -5.75
CA PHE A 162 -6.09 -3.42 -4.95
C PHE A 162 -6.66 -4.13 -3.71
N TYR A 163 -7.27 -3.37 -2.80
CA TYR A 163 -7.74 -3.83 -1.49
C TYR A 163 -8.79 -4.94 -1.59
N THR A 164 -9.67 -4.91 -2.59
CA THR A 164 -10.72 -5.94 -2.76
C THR A 164 -10.22 -7.25 -3.36
N GLN A 165 -9.00 -7.31 -3.89
CA GLN A 165 -8.48 -8.48 -4.60
C GLN A 165 -7.31 -9.19 -3.91
N ILE A 166 -6.89 -8.71 -2.74
CA ILE A 166 -5.87 -9.36 -1.91
C ILE A 166 -6.38 -10.75 -1.47
N GLN A 167 -5.53 -11.78 -1.56
CA GLN A 167 -5.85 -13.19 -1.29
C GLN A 167 -4.97 -13.71 -0.13
N GLY A 168 -5.55 -14.46 0.82
CA GLY A 168 -4.80 -15.07 1.93
C GLY A 168 -4.01 -16.34 1.57
N SER A 169 -3.97 -16.69 0.28
CA SER A 169 -3.22 -17.83 -0.23
C SER A 169 -2.84 -17.57 -1.69
N ARG A 170 -1.67 -18.08 -2.10
CA ARG A 170 -1.28 -18.11 -3.52
C ARG A 170 -2.28 -18.98 -4.30
N ARG A 171 -2.51 -18.62 -5.57
CA ARG A 171 -3.19 -19.48 -6.55
C ARG A 171 -2.32 -20.70 -6.85
N ASN A 172 -2.98 -21.84 -7.04
CA ASN A 172 -2.40 -23.08 -7.53
C ASN A 172 -2.16 -23.02 -9.04
#